data_AF-A0A3B5L6P8-F1
#
_entry.id   AF-A0A3B5L6P8-F1
#
_cell.length_a   1.000
_cell.length_b   1.000
_cell.length_c   1.000
_cell.angle_alpha   90.00
_cell.angle_beta   90.00
_cell.angle_gamma   90.00
#
_symmetry.space_group_name_H-M   'P 1'
#
loop_
_entity.id
_entity.type
_entity.pdbx_description
1 polymer ?
#
loop_
_entity_poly.entity_id
_entity_poly.type
_entity_poly.pdbx_seq_one_letter_code
_entity_poly.pdbx_strand_id
1 'polypeptide(L)'
;LLCSILSFETNITPGELIIYYELEEGERSSSRGIVEVCPETHRITRFLEKPEEGRTASRLASVVFYCLRRDTLSCMSNFLSLYTRATERTFGLFWEWLINEKKLDVFGMKLPTGFQLIGQVGLSDYTKWLTHYSTKKQDNPAQPITCRSYARVGLMGNPSDGFNGKTIAMTISNFWAEVTLVESQTLVTGLPHPLNDPTEFGSLQDLFCISRREGYLGGLRLLQATCKKFYQFCSKRGIALTKQNFTLKYDTNIPRQVNKYFPLSLYHHSAIVSATLKCLMKFYNITDNDLPKSIRANFILSVETDELFITAGLQDRVVQVYEGLVYMDFSKKLMDEQGYGNYASMDMSDLPPFWLAYLSDPSDSGRIHSNIRQRWLSGEPVVVEAMKTFAELTDQARSAIKDRDWTRLAQLMDQNFELRRSIYTDDCLGPGNLRMVQLARQFGSAVKLPGSGGAVVGLCPDQARLVEMRQAFQEAGCVFCVISPYIPSARGQN
;
A
#
# COMPACT_ATOMS: atom_id res chain seq x y z
N LEU A 1 15.83 -17.12 -11.37
CA LEU A 1 17.16 -16.51 -11.18
C LEU A 1 17.74 -15.99 -12.49
N LEU A 2 18.17 -16.83 -13.45
CA LEU A 2 18.73 -16.38 -14.74
C LEU A 2 17.81 -15.41 -15.52
N CYS A 3 16.51 -15.69 -15.62
CA CYS A 3 15.57 -14.74 -16.25
C CYS A 3 15.45 -13.40 -15.49
N SER A 4 15.56 -13.43 -14.16
CA SER A 4 15.54 -12.23 -13.31
C SER A 4 16.81 -11.40 -13.50
N ILE A 5 17.97 -12.08 -13.64
CA ILE A 5 19.27 -11.46 -13.93
C ILE A 5 19.23 -10.79 -15.30
N LEU A 6 18.79 -11.51 -16.35
CA LEU A 6 18.69 -10.95 -17.69
C LEU A 6 17.72 -9.77 -17.75
N SER A 7 16.57 -9.85 -17.05
CA SER A 7 15.63 -8.74 -16.96
C SER A 7 16.20 -7.54 -16.19
N PHE A 8 17.03 -7.77 -15.18
CA PHE A 8 17.72 -6.72 -14.42
C PHE A 8 18.77 -6.02 -15.28
N GLU A 9 19.58 -6.78 -16.02
CA GLU A 9 20.58 -6.25 -16.97
C GLU A 9 19.95 -5.42 -18.09
N THR A 10 18.75 -5.76 -18.56
CA THR A 10 18.05 -4.97 -19.60
C THR A 10 17.47 -3.65 -19.10
N ASN A 11 17.20 -3.52 -17.79
CA ASN A 11 16.48 -2.38 -17.21
C ASN A 11 17.39 -1.40 -16.44
N ILE A 12 18.62 -1.78 -16.10
CA ILE A 12 19.57 -0.97 -15.31
C ILE A 12 20.81 -0.67 -16.13
N THR A 13 21.43 0.47 -15.82
CA THR A 13 22.66 0.99 -16.42
C THR A 13 23.73 -0.09 -16.55
N PRO A 14 24.49 -0.12 -17.65
CA PRO A 14 25.50 -1.15 -17.87
C PRO A 14 26.55 -1.21 -16.74
N GLY A 15 26.57 -2.30 -15.96
CA GLY A 15 27.59 -2.58 -14.94
C GLY A 15 27.69 -4.07 -14.59
N GLU A 16 28.48 -4.39 -13.56
CA GLU A 16 28.63 -5.75 -13.03
C GLU A 16 27.51 -6.10 -12.05
N LEU A 17 27.27 -7.39 -11.79
CA LEU A 17 26.20 -7.83 -10.87
C LEU A 17 26.73 -8.75 -9.77
N ILE A 18 26.37 -8.43 -8.53
CA ILE A 18 26.50 -9.33 -7.38
C ILE A 18 25.11 -9.65 -6.84
N ILE A 19 24.89 -10.93 -6.54
CA ILE A 19 23.67 -11.38 -5.88
C ILE A 19 23.93 -11.40 -4.38
N TYR A 20 22.99 -10.88 -3.59
CA TYR A 20 23.09 -10.85 -2.13
C TYR A 20 21.77 -11.24 -1.45
N TYR A 21 21.85 -11.63 -0.19
CA TYR A 21 20.71 -11.91 0.68
C TYR A 21 20.96 -11.31 2.07
N GLU A 22 19.92 -11.24 2.88
CA GLU A 22 20.00 -10.76 4.26
C GLU A 22 20.29 -11.93 5.20
N LEU A 23 21.36 -11.82 5.99
CA LEU A 23 21.79 -12.85 6.95
C LEU A 23 20.76 -13.00 8.08
N GLU A 24 20.40 -14.24 8.42
CA GLU A 24 19.48 -14.55 9.52
C GLU A 24 20.07 -14.23 10.91
N GLU A 25 19.22 -14.11 11.94
CA GLU A 25 19.64 -13.94 13.33
C GLU A 25 20.44 -15.17 13.79
N GLY A 26 21.76 -15.02 13.95
CA GLY A 26 22.69 -16.09 14.35
C GLY A 26 23.77 -16.40 13.31
N GLU A 27 23.61 -15.95 12.06
CA GLU A 27 24.66 -16.09 11.05
C GLU A 27 25.77 -15.05 11.26
N ARG A 28 27.03 -15.53 11.21
CA ARG A 28 28.24 -14.71 11.40
C ARG A 28 28.67 -14.07 10.10
N SER A 29 28.87 -12.75 10.11
CA SER A 29 29.39 -11.97 8.97
C SER A 29 30.76 -12.44 8.50
N SER A 30 31.60 -12.96 9.41
CA SER A 30 32.94 -13.49 9.12
C SER A 30 32.95 -14.74 8.24
N SER A 31 31.79 -15.33 7.95
CA SER A 31 31.69 -16.53 7.10
C SER A 31 31.38 -16.25 5.63
N ARG A 32 31.07 -14.99 5.28
CA ARG A 32 30.60 -14.58 3.95
C ARG A 32 31.23 -13.24 3.52
N GLY A 33 31.24 -12.97 2.22
CA GLY A 33 31.49 -11.61 1.73
C GLY A 33 30.29 -10.72 2.06
N ILE A 34 30.51 -9.54 2.64
CA ILE A 34 29.46 -8.60 3.03
C ILE A 34 29.46 -7.41 2.08
N VAL A 35 28.27 -7.04 1.62
CA VAL A 35 28.07 -5.91 0.70
C VAL A 35 27.36 -4.76 1.40
N GLU A 36 27.76 -3.54 1.07
CA GLU A 36 27.02 -2.33 1.38
C GLU A 36 26.39 -1.82 0.09
N VAL A 37 25.06 -1.70 0.07
CA VAL A 37 24.29 -1.39 -1.14
C VAL A 37 23.61 -0.05 -0.95
N CYS A 38 23.81 0.87 -1.89
CA CYS A 38 23.08 2.12 -1.92
C CYS A 38 21.57 1.84 -2.16
N PRO A 39 20.66 2.27 -1.27
CA PRO A 39 19.23 1.98 -1.41
C PRO A 39 18.57 2.59 -2.66
N GLU A 40 19.13 3.69 -3.17
CA GLU A 40 18.56 4.45 -4.29
C GLU A 40 19.08 3.97 -5.65
N THR A 41 20.39 3.72 -5.75
CA THR A 41 21.04 3.36 -7.02
C THR A 41 21.25 1.86 -7.18
N HIS A 42 21.01 1.08 -6.11
CA HIS A 42 21.35 -0.34 -6.02
C HIS A 42 22.82 -0.66 -6.31
N ARG A 43 23.68 0.36 -6.31
CA ARG A 43 25.12 0.22 -6.49
C ARG A 43 25.76 -0.26 -5.20
N ILE A 44 26.65 -1.22 -5.31
CA ILE A 44 27.47 -1.71 -4.20
C ILE A 44 28.55 -0.67 -3.94
N THR A 45 28.44 0.00 -2.80
CA THR A 45 29.39 1.03 -2.37
C THR A 45 30.63 0.43 -1.74
N ARG A 46 30.49 -0.76 -1.15
CA ARG A 46 31.58 -1.46 -0.48
C ARG A 46 31.37 -2.96 -0.51
N PHE A 47 32.45 -3.71 -0.69
CA PHE A 47 32.49 -5.16 -0.50
C PHE A 47 33.59 -5.50 0.51
N LEU A 48 33.29 -6.39 1.46
CA LEU A 48 34.24 -6.85 2.47
C LEU A 48 34.25 -8.38 2.44
N GLU A 49 35.37 -9.01 2.09
CA GLU A 49 35.48 -10.47 2.13
C GLU A 49 35.66 -10.92 3.59
N LYS A 50 34.65 -11.63 4.13
CA LYS A 50 34.69 -12.27 5.46
C LYS A 50 35.18 -11.33 6.58
N PRO A 51 34.51 -10.18 6.79
CA PRO A 51 34.96 -9.21 7.78
C PRO A 51 34.83 -9.73 9.20
N GLU A 52 35.74 -9.29 10.07
CA GLU A 52 35.60 -9.45 11.52
C GLU A 52 34.31 -8.76 12.03
N GLU A 53 33.77 -9.27 13.13
CA GLU A 53 32.55 -8.73 13.73
C GLU A 53 32.75 -7.26 14.15
N GLY A 54 31.77 -6.40 13.83
CA GLY A 54 31.81 -4.96 14.13
C GLY A 54 32.45 -4.07 13.05
N ARG A 55 33.04 -4.64 11.98
CA ARG A 55 33.65 -3.85 10.89
C ARG A 55 32.63 -3.15 9.97
N THR A 56 31.39 -3.66 9.92
CA THR A 56 30.27 -3.06 9.19
C THR A 56 28.97 -3.34 9.93
N ALA A 57 27.99 -2.45 9.77
CA ALA A 57 26.62 -2.65 10.23
C ALA A 57 25.77 -3.43 9.21
N SER A 58 26.27 -3.62 7.97
CA SER A 58 25.53 -4.35 6.94
C SER A 58 25.44 -5.83 7.26
N ARG A 59 24.22 -6.38 7.16
CA ARG A 59 23.94 -7.82 7.21
C ARG A 59 23.64 -8.41 5.83
N LEU A 60 24.00 -7.71 4.76
CA LEU A 60 23.79 -8.18 3.39
C LEU A 60 24.98 -9.04 2.96
N ALA A 61 24.79 -10.34 2.84
CA ALA A 61 25.82 -11.28 2.41
C ALA A 61 25.75 -11.54 0.90
N SER A 62 26.90 -11.48 0.26
CA SER A 62 27.10 -11.90 -1.12
C SER A 62 27.01 -13.42 -1.22
N VAL A 63 26.28 -13.83 -2.24
CA VAL A 63 26.23 -15.17 -2.80
C VAL A 63 27.50 -15.38 -3.63
N VAL A 64 28.09 -16.59 -3.65
CA VAL A 64 29.21 -16.96 -4.56
C VAL A 64 28.70 -17.12 -6.01
N PHE A 65 27.96 -16.12 -6.49
CA PHE A 65 27.44 -16.02 -7.84
C PHE A 65 27.60 -14.57 -8.29
N TYR A 66 28.45 -14.38 -9.29
CA TYR A 66 28.86 -13.08 -9.78
C TYR A 66 28.72 -13.03 -11.30
N CYS A 67 28.15 -11.95 -11.84
CA CYS A 67 28.13 -11.74 -13.28
C CYS A 67 29.21 -10.70 -13.62
N LEU A 68 30.19 -11.14 -14.42
CA LEU A 68 31.31 -10.34 -14.88
C LEU A 68 31.18 -10.06 -16.37
N ARG A 69 31.36 -8.81 -16.77
CA ARG A 69 31.51 -8.43 -18.17
C ARG A 69 32.87 -8.85 -18.68
N ARG A 70 32.93 -9.07 -19.99
CA ARG A 70 34.15 -9.45 -20.70
C ARG A 70 35.29 -8.46 -20.44
N ASP A 71 35.00 -7.16 -20.42
CA ASP A 71 36.02 -6.13 -20.25
C ASP A 71 36.61 -6.14 -18.84
N THR A 72 35.80 -6.40 -17.81
CA THR A 72 36.25 -6.44 -16.41
C THR A 72 37.11 -7.67 -16.12
N LEU A 73 36.94 -8.77 -16.85
CA LEU A 73 37.83 -9.93 -16.74
C LEU A 73 39.29 -9.58 -17.07
N SER A 74 39.55 -8.59 -17.94
CA SER A 74 40.90 -8.13 -18.23
C SER A 74 41.62 -7.55 -17.00
N CYS A 75 40.87 -7.12 -15.98
CA CYS A 75 41.40 -6.57 -14.74
C CYS A 75 41.99 -7.64 -13.82
N MET A 76 41.69 -8.92 -14.07
CA MET A 76 42.17 -10.04 -13.28
C MET A 76 43.70 -10.16 -13.33
N SER A 77 44.32 -9.92 -14.48
CA SER A 77 45.79 -9.95 -14.62
C SER A 77 46.47 -8.89 -13.76
N ASN A 78 45.88 -7.70 -13.69
CA ASN A 78 46.37 -6.60 -12.84
C ASN A 78 46.23 -6.92 -11.35
N PHE A 79 45.14 -7.57 -10.95
CA PHE A 79 44.99 -8.02 -9.56
C PHE A 79 46.05 -9.09 -9.22
N LEU A 80 46.25 -10.08 -10.08
CA LEU A 80 47.21 -11.16 -9.85
C LEU A 80 48.68 -10.69 -9.80
N SER A 81 49.01 -9.57 -10.47
CA SER A 81 50.35 -8.96 -10.40
C SER A 81 50.57 -8.15 -9.13
N LEU A 82 49.53 -7.50 -8.60
CA LEU A 82 49.58 -6.74 -7.34
C LEU A 82 49.65 -7.66 -6.11
N TYR A 83 48.94 -8.79 -6.14
CA TYR A 83 48.86 -9.74 -5.01
C TYR A 83 49.68 -11.00 -5.30
N THR A 84 50.87 -11.10 -4.72
CA THR A 84 51.83 -12.17 -4.99
C THR A 84 51.67 -13.40 -4.10
N ARG A 85 51.06 -13.26 -2.92
CA ARG A 85 50.86 -14.36 -1.97
C ARG A 85 49.61 -15.16 -2.33
N ALA A 86 49.71 -16.49 -2.32
CA ALA A 86 48.60 -17.37 -2.68
C ALA A 86 47.35 -17.17 -1.77
N THR A 87 47.55 -16.82 -0.50
CA THR A 87 46.47 -16.54 0.47
C THR A 87 45.65 -15.29 0.15
N GLU A 88 46.20 -14.37 -0.65
CA GLU A 88 45.56 -13.11 -1.04
C GLU A 88 44.85 -13.23 -2.40
N ARG A 89 45.02 -14.36 -3.10
CA ARG A 89 44.43 -14.64 -4.42
C ARG A 89 43.10 -15.36 -4.29
N THR A 90 42.15 -14.74 -3.58
CA THR A 90 40.77 -15.24 -3.51
C THR A 90 39.84 -14.40 -4.36
N PHE A 91 38.77 -15.01 -4.86
CA PHE A 91 37.79 -14.31 -5.68
C PHE A 91 37.04 -13.22 -4.90
N GLY A 92 36.83 -13.43 -3.59
CA GLY A 92 36.25 -12.42 -2.72
C GLY A 92 37.14 -11.18 -2.57
N LEU A 93 38.46 -11.37 -2.39
CA LEU A 93 39.42 -10.25 -2.36
C LEU A 93 39.55 -9.54 -3.72
N PHE A 94 39.37 -10.25 -4.83
CA PHE A 94 39.28 -9.64 -6.15
C PHE A 94 38.06 -8.69 -6.25
N TRP A 95 36.90 -9.08 -5.73
CA TRP A 95 35.72 -8.21 -5.66
C TRP A 95 35.90 -7.03 -4.69
N GLU A 96 36.51 -7.28 -3.53
CA GLU A 96 36.89 -6.22 -2.59
C GLU A 96 37.77 -5.17 -3.27
N TRP A 97 38.79 -5.60 -4.02
CA TRP A 97 39.67 -4.73 -4.80
C TRP A 97 38.93 -3.99 -5.93
N LEU A 98 38.12 -4.68 -6.72
CA LEU A 98 37.37 -4.08 -7.84
C LEU A 98 36.41 -2.97 -7.37
N ILE A 99 35.72 -3.20 -6.26
CA ILE A 99 34.70 -2.28 -5.74
C ILE A 99 35.34 -1.14 -4.95
N ASN A 100 36.23 -1.48 -4.00
CA ASN A 100 36.74 -0.50 -3.04
C ASN A 100 37.91 0.33 -3.62
N GLU A 101 38.81 -0.29 -4.39
CA GLU A 101 40.00 0.39 -4.91
C GLU A 101 39.80 0.88 -6.35
N LYS A 102 39.39 -0.03 -7.24
CA LYS A 102 39.18 0.31 -8.66
C LYS A 102 37.91 1.13 -8.90
N LYS A 103 37.00 1.15 -7.92
CA LYS A 103 35.73 1.90 -7.94
C LYS A 103 34.87 1.60 -9.17
N LEU A 104 34.87 0.34 -9.59
CA LEU A 104 34.07 -0.11 -10.71
C LEU A 104 32.59 -0.13 -10.31
N ASP A 105 31.70 0.21 -11.25
CA ASP A 105 30.27 0.21 -10.97
C ASP A 105 29.71 -1.21 -10.96
N VAL A 106 29.38 -1.66 -9.75
CA VAL A 106 28.81 -2.98 -9.47
C VAL A 106 27.44 -2.78 -8.85
N PHE A 107 26.44 -3.46 -9.37
CA PHE A 107 25.05 -3.41 -8.89
C PHE A 107 24.70 -4.67 -8.11
N GLY A 108 23.81 -4.52 -7.13
CA GLY A 108 23.36 -5.60 -6.27
C GLY A 108 21.94 -6.06 -6.62
N MET A 109 21.73 -7.37 -6.69
CA MET A 109 20.39 -7.99 -6.75
C MET A 109 20.10 -8.76 -5.46
N LYS A 110 19.03 -8.38 -4.74
CA LYS A 110 18.58 -9.05 -3.51
C LYS A 110 17.81 -10.33 -3.83
N LEU A 111 18.16 -11.42 -3.16
CA LEU A 111 17.35 -12.63 -3.08
C LEU A 111 16.47 -12.59 -1.83
N PRO A 112 15.17 -12.96 -1.95
CA PRO A 112 14.32 -13.24 -0.80
C PRO A 112 14.95 -14.35 0.07
N THR A 113 14.67 -14.32 1.37
CA THR A 113 15.21 -15.25 2.37
C THR A 113 15.05 -16.73 1.95
N GLY A 114 16.07 -17.55 2.29
CA GLY A 114 16.08 -18.99 1.99
C GLY A 114 17.02 -19.45 0.87
N PHE A 115 17.94 -18.60 0.38
CA PHE A 115 18.99 -18.99 -0.57
C PHE A 115 20.36 -19.17 0.12
N GLN A 116 20.41 -19.94 1.22
CA GLN A 116 21.64 -20.27 1.97
C GLN A 116 22.60 -21.21 1.20
N LEU A 117 22.24 -21.64 -0.01
CA LEU A 117 22.90 -22.73 -0.74
C LEU A 117 24.09 -22.32 -1.61
N ILE A 118 24.67 -21.13 -1.41
CA ILE A 118 25.81 -20.70 -2.22
C ILE A 118 26.97 -20.30 -1.31
N GLY A 119 27.92 -21.23 -1.19
CA GLY A 119 29.11 -21.24 -0.32
C GLY A 119 29.68 -22.66 -0.25
N GLN A 120 30.68 -22.93 0.62
CA GLN A 120 31.10 -24.30 0.93
C GLN A 120 29.96 -25.03 1.67
N VAL A 121 29.04 -25.63 0.94
CA VAL A 121 27.98 -26.50 1.46
C VAL A 121 28.30 -27.93 1.04
N GLY A 122 28.41 -28.82 2.02
CA GLY A 122 28.65 -30.24 1.77
C GLY A 122 27.42 -30.93 1.19
N LEU A 123 27.61 -32.12 0.60
CA LEU A 123 26.51 -32.94 0.07
C LEU A 123 25.44 -33.24 1.13
N SER A 124 25.84 -33.33 2.41
CA SER A 124 24.95 -33.50 3.55
C SER A 124 24.02 -32.32 3.79
N ASP A 125 24.49 -31.09 3.57
CA ASP A 125 23.70 -29.88 3.79
C ASP A 125 22.74 -29.64 2.63
N TYR A 126 23.18 -29.95 1.41
CA TYR A 126 22.31 -30.02 0.23
C TYR A 126 21.21 -31.07 0.40
N THR A 127 21.56 -32.26 0.92
CA THR A 127 20.60 -33.34 1.18
C THR A 127 19.64 -32.95 2.30
N LYS A 128 20.11 -32.39 3.42
CA LYS A 128 19.25 -31.87 4.50
C LYS A 128 18.29 -30.78 4.00
N TRP A 129 18.71 -29.93 3.07
CA TRP A 129 17.86 -28.91 2.44
C TRP A 129 16.87 -29.48 1.43
N LEU A 130 17.31 -30.43 0.59
CA LEU A 130 16.41 -31.18 -0.28
C LEU A 130 15.36 -31.89 0.56
N THR A 131 15.75 -32.53 1.67
CA THR A 131 14.83 -33.14 2.61
C THR A 131 13.92 -32.07 3.21
N HIS A 132 14.44 -30.96 3.76
CA HIS A 132 13.65 -29.87 4.34
C HIS A 132 12.60 -29.28 3.37
N TYR A 133 12.95 -29.04 2.11
CA TYR A 133 12.02 -28.58 1.08
C TYR A 133 11.10 -29.68 0.55
N SER A 134 11.56 -30.92 0.47
CA SER A 134 10.73 -32.06 0.07
C SER A 134 9.70 -32.38 1.15
N THR A 135 10.07 -32.32 2.44
CA THR A 135 9.14 -32.43 3.57
C THR A 135 8.21 -31.22 3.67
N LYS A 136 8.66 -30.00 3.35
CA LYS A 136 7.75 -28.83 3.23
C LYS A 136 6.75 -28.98 2.09
N LYS A 137 7.12 -29.65 1.00
CA LYS A 137 6.22 -29.91 -0.14
C LYS A 137 5.32 -31.14 0.02
N GLN A 138 5.71 -32.12 0.82
CA GLN A 138 5.00 -33.41 0.88
C GLN A 138 4.01 -33.55 2.04
N ASP A 139 4.10 -32.78 3.12
CA ASP A 139 3.26 -33.02 4.31
C ASP A 139 2.30 -31.89 4.71
N ASN A 140 2.13 -30.83 3.91
CA ASN A 140 1.03 -29.90 4.11
C ASN A 140 0.58 -29.29 2.77
N PRO A 141 -0.73 -29.27 2.43
CA PRO A 141 -1.20 -28.34 1.42
C PRO A 141 -0.73 -26.94 1.83
N ALA A 142 -0.04 -26.24 0.94
CA ALA A 142 0.49 -24.90 1.22
C ALA A 142 -0.63 -24.06 1.86
N GLN A 143 -0.44 -23.66 3.11
CA GLN A 143 -1.52 -23.00 3.84
C GLN A 143 -1.92 -21.72 3.09
N PRO A 144 -3.22 -21.50 2.88
CA PRO A 144 -3.70 -20.31 2.20
C PRO A 144 -3.22 -19.06 2.95
N ILE A 145 -2.61 -18.13 2.22
CA ILE A 145 -2.25 -16.82 2.76
C ILE A 145 -3.46 -15.92 2.59
N THR A 146 -4.16 -15.67 3.69
CA THR A 146 -5.29 -14.75 3.73
C THR A 146 -4.88 -13.44 4.39
N CYS A 147 -5.08 -12.32 3.68
CA CYS A 147 -4.85 -10.99 4.21
C CYS A 147 -6.09 -10.11 4.01
N ARG A 148 -6.37 -9.31 5.03
CA ARG A 148 -7.50 -8.38 5.06
C ARG A 148 -7.00 -6.93 5.06
N SER A 149 -7.73 -6.08 4.34
CA SER A 149 -7.62 -4.63 4.42
C SER A 149 -8.99 -4.06 4.73
N TYR A 150 -9.02 -3.13 5.67
CA TYR A 150 -10.27 -2.56 6.16
C TYR A 150 -10.62 -1.27 5.41
N ALA A 151 -11.89 -0.91 5.40
CA ALA A 151 -12.33 0.37 4.87
C ALA A 151 -11.90 1.53 5.79
N ARG A 152 -12.08 2.76 5.30
CA ARG A 152 -11.67 3.96 6.02
C ARG A 152 -12.72 5.06 5.94
N VAL A 153 -12.82 5.86 7.00
CA VAL A 153 -13.67 7.04 7.06
C VAL A 153 -12.81 8.29 7.20
N GLY A 154 -13.08 9.29 6.36
CA GLY A 154 -12.40 10.57 6.41
C GLY A 154 -13.03 11.50 7.46
N LEU A 155 -12.38 11.63 8.61
CA LEU A 155 -12.90 12.43 9.72
C LEU A 155 -12.70 13.92 9.47
N MET A 156 -11.53 14.38 9.01
CA MET A 156 -11.27 15.82 8.79
C MET A 156 -10.36 16.10 7.59
N GLY A 157 -10.40 17.34 7.08
CA GLY A 157 -9.53 17.85 6.02
C GLY A 157 -9.92 17.58 4.57
N ASN A 158 -10.80 16.61 4.30
CA ASN A 158 -11.14 16.25 2.91
C ASN A 158 -12.01 17.34 2.26
N PRO A 159 -11.75 17.75 1.01
CA PRO A 159 -10.99 17.01 -0.02
C PRO A 159 -9.52 17.44 -0.20
N SER A 160 -8.86 18.03 0.80
CA SER A 160 -7.54 18.67 0.63
C SER A 160 -6.36 17.71 0.37
N ASP A 161 -6.54 16.39 0.44
CA ASP A 161 -5.49 15.38 0.23
C ASP A 161 -4.89 15.42 -1.19
N GLY A 162 -5.70 15.75 -2.19
CA GLY A 162 -5.24 15.94 -3.57
C GLY A 162 -4.70 17.34 -3.88
N PHE A 163 -4.67 18.25 -2.90
CA PHE A 163 -4.41 19.69 -3.08
C PHE A 163 -3.32 20.22 -2.15
N ASN A 164 -2.39 19.35 -1.72
CA ASN A 164 -1.30 19.65 -0.79
C ASN A 164 -1.76 20.06 0.61
N GLY A 165 -2.92 19.55 1.05
CA GLY A 165 -3.49 19.83 2.37
C GLY A 165 -3.17 18.75 3.40
N LYS A 166 -4.02 18.71 4.44
CA LYS A 166 -3.89 17.81 5.59
C LYS A 166 -5.21 17.12 5.83
N THR A 167 -5.18 15.86 6.27
CA THR A 167 -6.40 15.12 6.60
C THR A 167 -6.23 14.26 7.84
N ILE A 168 -7.36 13.94 8.49
CA ILE A 168 -7.43 12.92 9.54
C ILE A 168 -8.46 11.90 9.11
N ALA A 169 -8.09 10.64 9.15
CA ALA A 169 -8.98 9.55 8.79
C ALA A 169 -8.72 8.32 9.65
N MET A 170 -9.72 7.45 9.70
CA MET A 170 -9.75 6.31 10.59
C MET A 170 -10.11 5.04 9.83
N THR A 171 -9.40 3.95 10.11
CA THR A 171 -9.73 2.62 9.62
C THR A 171 -10.90 2.04 10.42
N ILE A 172 -11.88 1.45 9.72
CA ILE A 172 -13.11 0.91 10.32
C ILE A 172 -13.24 -0.58 10.03
N SER A 173 -13.57 -1.36 11.05
CA SER A 173 -13.69 -2.83 10.95
C SER A 173 -15.03 -3.29 10.36
N ASN A 174 -16.02 -2.39 10.26
CA ASN A 174 -17.34 -2.68 9.70
C ASN A 174 -17.27 -3.23 8.28
N PHE A 175 -16.32 -2.74 7.48
CA PHE A 175 -16.16 -3.13 6.09
C PHE A 175 -14.70 -3.49 5.79
N TRP A 176 -14.52 -4.49 4.93
CA TRP A 176 -13.23 -5.07 4.60
C TRP A 176 -13.21 -5.63 3.18
N ALA A 177 -12.00 -5.72 2.64
CA ALA A 177 -11.65 -6.55 1.50
C ALA A 177 -10.61 -7.56 1.94
N GLU A 178 -10.81 -8.81 1.55
CA GLU A 178 -9.94 -9.93 1.88
C GLU A 178 -9.48 -10.59 0.60
N VAL A 179 -8.20 -10.94 0.57
CA VAL A 179 -7.60 -11.68 -0.53
C VAL A 179 -6.98 -12.94 0.05
N THR A 180 -7.26 -14.06 -0.60
CA THR A 180 -6.65 -15.35 -0.31
C THR A 180 -5.76 -15.74 -1.47
N LEU A 181 -4.51 -16.05 -1.17
CA LEU A 181 -3.50 -16.53 -2.10
C LEU A 181 -3.17 -17.98 -1.74
N VAL A 182 -3.32 -18.89 -2.70
CA VAL A 182 -2.98 -20.31 -2.55
C VAL A 182 -1.92 -20.67 -3.57
N GLU A 183 -0.85 -21.34 -3.16
CA GLU A 183 0.16 -21.86 -4.10
C GLU A 183 -0.51 -22.84 -5.09
N SER A 184 -0.20 -22.71 -6.38
CA SER A 184 -0.81 -23.53 -7.43
C SER A 184 0.21 -23.84 -8.52
N GLN A 185 -0.07 -24.86 -9.34
CA GLN A 185 0.81 -25.20 -10.47
C GLN A 185 0.77 -24.14 -11.58
N THR A 186 -0.39 -23.52 -11.79
CA THR A 186 -0.63 -22.49 -12.80
C THR A 186 -0.92 -21.16 -12.12
N LEU A 187 -0.44 -20.05 -12.70
CA LEU A 187 -0.74 -18.72 -12.19
C LEU A 187 -2.17 -18.34 -12.57
N VAL A 188 -3.04 -18.19 -11.57
CA VAL A 188 -4.43 -17.75 -11.73
C VAL A 188 -4.60 -16.43 -10.98
N THR A 189 -4.62 -15.33 -11.72
CA THR A 189 -4.61 -13.97 -11.17
C THR A 189 -5.96 -13.49 -10.62
N GLY A 190 -6.96 -14.38 -10.54
CA GLY A 190 -8.22 -14.12 -9.88
C GLY A 190 -9.29 -15.15 -10.24
N LEU A 191 -9.88 -15.79 -9.24
CA LEU A 191 -11.12 -16.54 -9.41
C LEU A 191 -12.31 -15.57 -9.51
N PRO A 192 -13.24 -15.76 -10.47
CA PRO A 192 -14.41 -14.90 -10.61
C PRO A 192 -15.21 -14.84 -9.31
N HIS A 193 -15.51 -13.63 -8.86
CA HIS A 193 -16.36 -13.45 -7.68
C HIS A 193 -17.83 -13.60 -8.08
N PRO A 194 -18.62 -14.48 -7.46
CA PRO A 194 -20.00 -14.77 -7.89
C PRO A 194 -20.91 -13.55 -8.00
N LEU A 195 -20.70 -12.54 -7.15
CA LEU A 195 -21.49 -11.30 -7.16
C LEU A 195 -20.83 -10.12 -7.88
N ASN A 196 -19.50 -10.06 -7.89
CA ASN A 196 -18.77 -8.84 -8.27
C ASN A 196 -18.07 -8.96 -9.63
N ASP A 197 -17.77 -10.19 -10.04
CA ASP A 197 -17.25 -10.56 -11.35
C ASP A 197 -17.95 -11.85 -11.83
N PRO A 198 -19.31 -11.88 -11.92
CA PRO A 198 -20.01 -13.05 -12.42
C PRO A 198 -19.66 -13.30 -13.88
N THR A 199 -19.34 -14.56 -14.19
CA THR A 199 -19.13 -15.05 -15.55
C THR A 199 -20.28 -15.94 -16.03
N GLU A 200 -21.14 -16.34 -15.10
CA GLU A 200 -22.34 -17.14 -15.33
C GLU A 200 -23.54 -16.43 -14.72
N PHE A 201 -24.66 -16.41 -15.44
CA PHE A 201 -25.88 -15.73 -15.04
C PHE A 201 -27.07 -16.68 -15.22
N GLY A 202 -28.05 -16.63 -14.31
CA GLY A 202 -29.25 -17.46 -14.39
C GLY A 202 -30.15 -17.11 -15.57
N SER A 203 -30.15 -15.85 -16.00
CA SER A 203 -30.95 -15.35 -17.12
C SER A 203 -30.38 -14.03 -17.68
N LEU A 204 -30.88 -13.60 -18.84
CA LEU A 204 -30.57 -12.27 -19.39
C LEU A 204 -31.06 -11.13 -18.47
N GLN A 205 -32.15 -11.36 -17.73
CA GLN A 205 -32.66 -10.40 -16.76
C GLN A 205 -31.68 -10.22 -15.59
N ASP A 206 -31.09 -11.32 -15.11
CA ASP A 206 -30.09 -11.26 -14.03
C ASP A 206 -28.83 -10.54 -14.51
N LEU A 207 -28.37 -10.82 -15.73
CA LEU A 207 -27.26 -10.09 -16.34
C LEU A 207 -27.57 -8.58 -16.42
N PHE A 208 -28.77 -8.20 -16.86
CA PHE A 208 -29.18 -6.79 -16.93
C PHE A 208 -29.17 -6.12 -15.56
N CYS A 209 -29.81 -6.74 -14.55
CA CYS A 209 -29.91 -6.18 -13.20
C CYS A 209 -28.54 -6.06 -12.53
N ILE A 210 -27.73 -7.12 -12.60
CA ILE A 210 -26.40 -7.15 -11.98
C ILE A 210 -25.45 -6.18 -12.70
N SER A 211 -25.40 -6.19 -14.03
CA SER A 211 -24.51 -5.28 -14.78
C SER A 211 -24.89 -3.81 -14.59
N ARG A 212 -26.19 -3.52 -14.39
CA ARG A 212 -26.64 -2.16 -14.07
C ARG A 212 -26.21 -1.72 -12.67
N ARG A 213 -26.28 -2.61 -11.69
CA ARG A 213 -25.98 -2.31 -10.28
C ARG A 213 -24.50 -2.37 -9.93
N GLU A 214 -23.80 -3.39 -10.42
CA GLU A 214 -22.41 -3.70 -10.10
C GLU A 214 -21.46 -3.30 -11.23
N GLY A 215 -21.97 -2.84 -12.37
CA GLY A 215 -21.14 -2.49 -13.53
C GLY A 215 -20.47 -3.70 -14.17
N TYR A 216 -19.52 -3.42 -15.06
CA TYR A 216 -18.85 -4.44 -15.89
C TYR A 216 -17.43 -4.78 -15.43
N LEU A 217 -16.82 -3.94 -14.58
CA LEU A 217 -15.40 -4.02 -14.20
C LEU A 217 -15.26 -4.22 -12.69
N GLY A 218 -15.09 -5.46 -12.24
CA GLY A 218 -14.92 -5.80 -10.82
C GLY A 218 -13.48 -5.86 -10.34
N GLY A 219 -13.23 -6.72 -9.36
CA GLY A 219 -11.97 -6.78 -8.61
C GLY A 219 -10.86 -7.51 -9.35
N LEU A 220 -11.19 -8.37 -10.32
CA LEU A 220 -10.21 -9.15 -11.09
C LEU A 220 -9.12 -8.28 -11.75
N ARG A 221 -9.51 -7.14 -12.33
CA ARG A 221 -8.55 -6.20 -12.94
C ARG A 221 -7.58 -5.61 -11.92
N LEU A 222 -8.02 -5.40 -10.68
CA LEU A 222 -7.18 -4.87 -9.60
C LEU A 222 -6.14 -5.90 -9.17
N LEU A 223 -6.55 -7.17 -9.06
CA LEU A 223 -5.64 -8.27 -8.73
C LEU A 223 -4.53 -8.38 -9.79
N GLN A 224 -4.91 -8.37 -11.07
CA GLN A 224 -3.99 -8.45 -12.20
C GLN A 224 -3.03 -7.25 -12.26
N ALA A 225 -3.56 -6.03 -12.16
CA ALA A 225 -2.77 -4.81 -12.16
C ALA A 225 -1.78 -4.77 -10.98
N THR A 226 -2.21 -5.21 -9.79
CA THR A 226 -1.36 -5.30 -8.61
C THR A 226 -0.21 -6.29 -8.84
N CYS A 227 -0.48 -7.48 -9.38
CA CYS A 227 0.56 -8.47 -9.69
C CYS A 227 1.58 -7.92 -10.70
N LYS A 228 1.11 -7.26 -11.77
CA LYS A 228 1.98 -6.65 -12.78
C LYS A 228 2.88 -5.58 -12.18
N LYS A 229 2.31 -4.62 -11.45
CA LYS A 229 3.05 -3.53 -10.81
C LYS A 229 3.99 -4.06 -9.73
N PHE A 230 3.62 -5.10 -9.00
CA PHE A 230 4.47 -5.74 -8.00
C PHE A 230 5.70 -6.39 -8.62
N TYR A 231 5.52 -7.13 -9.73
CA TYR A 231 6.64 -7.71 -10.47
C TYR A 231 7.57 -6.61 -11.03
N GLN A 232 7.00 -5.54 -11.60
CA GLN A 232 7.76 -4.38 -12.08
C GLN A 232 8.54 -3.69 -10.95
N PHE A 233 7.92 -3.51 -9.78
CA PHE A 233 8.57 -2.93 -8.60
C PHE A 233 9.76 -3.78 -8.16
N CYS A 234 9.58 -5.09 -8.03
CA CYS A 234 10.64 -6.00 -7.61
C CYS A 234 11.77 -6.02 -8.65
N SER A 235 11.45 -6.08 -9.95
CA SER A 235 12.45 -6.03 -11.02
C SER A 235 13.28 -4.73 -10.99
N LYS A 236 12.63 -3.58 -10.83
CA LYS A 236 13.31 -2.28 -10.75
C LYS A 236 14.20 -2.16 -9.51
N ARG A 237 13.78 -2.75 -8.38
CA ARG A 237 14.57 -2.77 -7.13
C ARG A 237 15.62 -3.88 -7.04
N GLY A 238 15.77 -4.69 -8.09
CA GLY A 238 16.67 -5.84 -8.05
C GLY A 238 16.27 -6.91 -7.05
N ILE A 239 14.97 -7.06 -6.76
CA ILE A 239 14.46 -8.11 -5.91
C ILE A 239 14.08 -9.30 -6.80
N ALA A 240 14.78 -10.41 -6.66
CA ALA A 240 14.57 -11.61 -7.47
C ALA A 240 13.40 -12.44 -6.93
N LEU A 241 12.26 -12.41 -7.61
CA LEU A 241 11.10 -13.24 -7.25
C LEU A 241 11.29 -14.71 -7.64
N THR A 242 10.83 -15.63 -6.78
CA THR A 242 10.79 -17.07 -7.08
C THR A 242 9.76 -17.38 -8.18
N LYS A 243 9.96 -18.46 -8.96
CA LYS A 243 9.05 -18.89 -10.05
C LYS A 243 7.79 -19.62 -9.53
N GLN A 244 7.37 -19.34 -8.30
CA GLN A 244 6.19 -19.97 -7.71
C GLN A 244 4.92 -19.36 -8.30
N ASN A 245 3.99 -20.22 -8.67
CA ASN A 245 2.68 -19.83 -9.18
C ASN A 245 1.65 -19.87 -8.04
N PHE A 246 0.58 -19.11 -8.20
CA PHE A 246 -0.46 -19.01 -7.19
C PHE A 246 -1.82 -18.71 -7.81
N THR A 247 -2.87 -18.99 -7.05
CA THR A 247 -4.25 -18.62 -7.34
C THR A 247 -4.70 -17.55 -6.34
N LEU A 248 -5.21 -16.43 -6.87
CA LEU A 248 -5.84 -15.39 -6.07
C LEU A 248 -7.36 -15.55 -6.05
N LYS A 249 -7.95 -15.36 -4.89
CA LYS A 249 -9.38 -15.14 -4.69
C LYS A 249 -9.54 -13.89 -3.85
N TYR A 250 -10.57 -13.10 -4.10
CA TYR A 250 -10.93 -11.99 -3.22
C TYR A 250 -12.38 -12.12 -2.76
N ASP A 251 -12.68 -11.49 -1.63
CA ASP A 251 -14.03 -11.31 -1.08
C ASP A 251 -14.10 -9.94 -0.40
N THR A 252 -15.27 -9.35 -0.32
CA THR A 252 -15.44 -8.03 0.28
C THR A 252 -16.90 -7.74 0.63
N ASN A 253 -17.10 -7.11 1.77
CA ASN A 253 -18.39 -6.56 2.19
C ASN A 253 -18.43 -5.03 2.08
N ILE A 254 -17.42 -4.38 1.48
CA ILE A 254 -17.43 -2.94 1.23
C ILE A 254 -18.47 -2.66 0.14
N PRO A 255 -19.55 -1.89 0.44
CA PRO A 255 -20.62 -1.64 -0.51
C PRO A 255 -20.06 -1.04 -1.80
N ARG A 256 -20.30 -1.74 -2.91
CA ARG A 256 -19.94 -1.27 -4.23
C ARG A 256 -21.03 -0.33 -4.71
N GLN A 257 -20.76 0.96 -4.68
CA GLN A 257 -21.62 1.95 -5.31
C GLN A 257 -21.10 2.20 -6.72
N VAL A 258 -21.70 1.53 -7.71
CA VAL A 258 -21.38 1.78 -9.12
C VAL A 258 -22.20 2.95 -9.60
N ASN A 259 -21.56 4.10 -9.54
CA ASN A 259 -21.58 5.00 -10.67
C ASN A 259 -20.13 5.38 -10.93
N LYS A 260 -19.77 5.55 -12.21
CA LYS A 260 -18.41 5.76 -12.76
C LYS A 260 -17.60 6.91 -12.11
N TYR A 261 -18.18 7.62 -11.15
CA TYR A 261 -17.69 8.82 -10.47
C TYR A 261 -17.93 8.83 -8.94
N PHE A 262 -18.35 7.72 -8.33
CA PHE A 262 -18.66 7.66 -6.88
C PHE A 262 -17.50 7.11 -6.01
N PRO A 263 -17.24 7.67 -4.82
CA PRO A 263 -16.05 7.38 -4.01
C PRO A 263 -16.14 6.19 -3.07
N LEU A 264 -17.34 5.68 -2.74
CA LEU A 264 -17.37 4.40 -2.01
C LEU A 264 -16.75 3.28 -2.85
N SER A 265 -16.80 3.40 -4.18
CA SER A 265 -16.03 2.53 -5.06
C SER A 265 -14.52 2.67 -4.83
N LEU A 266 -13.98 3.87 -4.58
CA LEU A 266 -12.53 4.06 -4.35
C LEU A 266 -12.05 3.40 -3.05
N TYR A 267 -12.88 3.33 -2.01
CA TYR A 267 -12.56 2.58 -0.77
C TYR A 267 -12.48 1.08 -1.01
N HIS A 268 -13.32 0.58 -1.91
CA HIS A 268 -13.35 -0.81 -2.30
C HIS A 268 -12.13 -1.18 -3.14
N HIS A 269 -11.79 -0.40 -4.18
CA HIS A 269 -10.63 -0.69 -5.03
C HIS A 269 -9.31 -0.68 -4.24
N SER A 270 -9.12 0.36 -3.42
CA SER A 270 -7.92 0.55 -2.59
C SER A 270 -7.71 -0.58 -1.59
N ALA A 271 -8.79 -1.03 -0.93
CA ALA A 271 -8.73 -2.12 0.01
C ALA A 271 -8.37 -3.45 -0.66
N ILE A 272 -8.91 -3.74 -1.86
CA ILE A 272 -8.56 -4.96 -2.62
C ILE A 272 -7.10 -4.94 -3.03
N VAL A 273 -6.61 -3.81 -3.58
CA VAL A 273 -5.19 -3.66 -3.97
C VAL A 273 -4.28 -3.81 -2.74
N SER A 274 -4.62 -3.18 -1.62
CA SER A 274 -3.89 -3.28 -0.35
C SER A 274 -3.84 -4.73 0.17
N ALA A 275 -4.98 -5.43 0.21
CA ALA A 275 -5.05 -6.82 0.65
C ALA A 275 -4.23 -7.75 -0.28
N THR A 276 -4.29 -7.52 -1.59
CA THR A 276 -3.49 -8.25 -2.58
C THR A 276 -2.00 -8.04 -2.37
N LEU A 277 -1.57 -6.79 -2.16
CA LEU A 277 -0.18 -6.47 -1.88
C LEU A 277 0.30 -7.17 -0.60
N LYS A 278 -0.50 -7.16 0.48
CA LYS A 278 -0.18 -7.87 1.73
C LYS A 278 0.03 -9.38 1.48
N CYS A 279 -0.80 -10.02 0.66
CA CYS A 279 -0.62 -11.43 0.28
C CYS A 279 0.65 -11.67 -0.53
N LEU A 280 0.93 -10.83 -1.55
CA LEU A 280 2.13 -10.95 -2.38
C LEU A 280 3.41 -10.75 -1.57
N MET A 281 3.41 -9.79 -0.64
CA MET A 281 4.54 -9.56 0.26
C MET A 281 4.80 -10.79 1.13
N LYS A 282 3.77 -11.38 1.74
CA LYS A 282 3.91 -12.60 2.54
C LYS A 282 4.34 -13.81 1.70
N PHE A 283 3.77 -13.98 0.50
CA PHE A 283 4.07 -15.11 -0.37
C PHE A 283 5.51 -15.10 -0.90
N TYR A 284 6.03 -13.91 -1.20
CA TYR A 284 7.40 -13.73 -1.71
C TYR A 284 8.41 -13.31 -0.64
N ASN A 285 8.04 -13.34 0.64
CA ASN A 285 8.87 -12.91 1.78
C ASN A 285 9.46 -11.49 1.61
N ILE A 286 8.67 -10.57 1.06
CA ILE A 286 9.04 -9.15 0.98
C ILE A 286 8.74 -8.49 2.32
N THR A 287 9.76 -7.89 2.91
CA THR A 287 9.69 -7.30 4.25
C THR A 287 9.32 -5.82 4.22
N ASP A 288 9.06 -5.27 5.40
CA ASP A 288 8.84 -3.84 5.59
C ASP A 288 10.07 -2.99 5.21
N ASN A 289 11.27 -3.56 5.22
CA ASN A 289 12.51 -2.90 4.76
C ASN A 289 12.56 -2.80 3.23
N ASP A 290 12.06 -3.81 2.53
CA ASP A 290 12.05 -3.84 1.06
C ASP A 290 10.98 -2.89 0.49
N LEU A 291 9.83 -2.83 1.16
CA LEU A 291 8.71 -1.97 0.81
C LEU A 291 8.16 -1.27 2.08
N PRO A 292 8.75 -0.13 2.49
CA PRO A 292 8.32 0.67 3.65
C PRO A 292 6.87 1.15 3.55
N LYS A 293 6.20 1.36 4.69
CA LYS A 293 4.77 1.78 4.76
C LYS A 293 4.47 3.04 3.94
N SER A 294 5.35 4.05 4.01
CA SER A 294 5.21 5.29 3.23
C SER A 294 5.20 5.03 1.72
N ILE A 295 6.04 4.09 1.26
CA ILE A 295 6.14 3.72 -0.15
C ILE A 295 5.00 2.78 -0.56
N ARG A 296 4.49 1.92 0.34
CA ARG A 296 3.31 1.06 0.07
C ARG A 296 2.10 1.88 -0.34
N ALA A 297 1.83 2.99 0.35
CA ALA A 297 0.70 3.85 0.01
C ALA A 297 0.80 4.40 -1.42
N ASN A 298 1.99 4.86 -1.81
CA ASN A 298 2.29 5.32 -3.17
C ASN A 298 2.20 4.19 -4.20
N PHE A 299 2.68 2.98 -3.86
CA PHE A 299 2.56 1.81 -4.72
C PHE A 299 1.09 1.50 -5.00
N ILE A 300 0.24 1.44 -3.97
CA ILE A 300 -1.20 1.17 -4.10
C ILE A 300 -1.85 2.24 -4.98
N LEU A 301 -1.49 3.52 -4.78
CA LEU A 301 -1.97 4.61 -5.64
C LEU A 301 -1.56 4.38 -7.11
N SER A 302 -0.29 4.02 -7.36
CA SER A 302 0.24 3.81 -8.71
C SER A 302 -0.42 2.66 -9.49
N VAL A 303 -0.96 1.66 -8.79
CA VAL A 303 -1.76 0.58 -9.40
C VAL A 303 -3.07 1.12 -9.94
N GLU A 304 -3.68 2.07 -9.25
CA GLU A 304 -4.94 2.65 -9.68
C GLU A 304 -4.74 3.75 -10.72
N THR A 305 -3.81 4.68 -10.49
CA THR A 305 -3.63 5.85 -11.34
C THR A 305 -2.87 5.54 -12.62
N ASP A 306 -1.73 4.85 -12.51
CA ASP A 306 -0.81 4.71 -13.65
C ASP A 306 -1.18 3.50 -14.51
N GLU A 307 -1.67 2.43 -13.88
CA GLU A 307 -1.97 1.17 -14.56
C GLU A 307 -3.44 1.06 -14.97
N LEU A 308 -4.37 1.48 -14.11
CA LEU A 308 -5.81 1.38 -14.36
C LEU A 308 -6.48 2.70 -14.73
N PHE A 309 -5.74 3.81 -14.74
CA PHE A 309 -6.23 5.16 -15.07
C PHE A 309 -7.44 5.60 -14.23
N ILE A 310 -7.51 5.15 -12.98
CA ILE A 310 -8.52 5.51 -12.00
C ILE A 310 -8.05 6.78 -11.28
N THR A 311 -8.86 7.83 -11.30
CA THR A 311 -8.59 9.05 -10.52
C THR A 311 -8.74 8.75 -9.02
N ALA A 312 -7.65 8.82 -8.27
CA ALA A 312 -7.62 8.51 -6.85
C ALA A 312 -6.74 9.50 -6.07
N GLY A 313 -7.07 9.71 -4.79
CA GLY A 313 -6.26 10.44 -3.82
C GLY A 313 -5.45 9.50 -2.93
N LEU A 314 -4.43 10.05 -2.25
CA LEU A 314 -3.47 9.26 -1.47
C LEU A 314 -4.01 8.85 -0.09
N GLN A 315 -4.96 9.61 0.46
CA GLN A 315 -5.52 9.44 1.80
C GLN A 315 -5.98 8.00 2.09
N ASP A 316 -6.76 7.40 1.17
CA ASP A 316 -7.36 6.08 1.38
C ASP A 316 -6.29 5.02 1.64
N ARG A 317 -5.21 5.07 0.85
CA ARG A 317 -4.11 4.11 0.86
C ARG A 317 -3.24 4.26 2.10
N VAL A 318 -2.97 5.50 2.50
CA VAL A 318 -2.18 5.77 3.71
C VAL A 318 -2.89 5.18 4.93
N VAL A 319 -4.18 5.47 5.10
CA VAL A 319 -4.95 4.98 6.25
C VAL A 319 -5.06 3.45 6.25
N GLN A 320 -5.24 2.84 5.08
CA GLN A 320 -5.31 1.38 4.94
C GLN A 320 -3.98 0.66 5.22
N VAL A 321 -2.85 1.33 5.00
CA VAL A 321 -1.51 0.79 5.28
C VAL A 321 -1.09 1.02 6.73
N TYR A 322 -1.35 2.22 7.27
CA TYR A 322 -0.96 2.58 8.63
C TYR A 322 -1.91 1.99 9.68
N GLU A 323 -3.18 1.84 9.32
CA GLU A 323 -4.28 1.37 10.18
C GLU A 323 -4.51 2.25 11.42
N GLY A 324 -5.70 2.17 12.01
CA GLY A 324 -6.11 3.02 13.15
C GLY A 324 -6.50 4.45 12.76
N LEU A 325 -6.24 5.41 13.65
CA LEU A 325 -6.48 6.84 13.43
C LEU A 325 -5.19 7.52 12.99
N VAL A 326 -5.20 8.15 11.82
CA VAL A 326 -3.99 8.70 11.20
C VAL A 326 -4.21 10.15 10.80
N TYR A 327 -3.31 11.02 11.27
CA TYR A 327 -3.13 12.38 10.76
C TYR A 327 -2.13 12.34 9.60
N MET A 328 -2.49 12.99 8.50
CA MET A 328 -1.71 12.97 7.26
C MET A 328 -1.48 14.38 6.76
N ASP A 329 -0.22 14.71 6.48
CA ASP A 329 0.20 15.98 5.91
C ASP A 329 0.79 15.73 4.51
N PHE A 330 0.09 16.24 3.50
CA PHE A 330 0.48 16.14 2.08
C PHE A 330 1.07 17.45 1.56
N SER A 331 1.58 18.32 2.45
CA SER A 331 2.13 19.60 2.04
C SER A 331 3.20 19.44 0.96
N LYS A 332 3.18 20.36 -0.01
CA LYS A 332 4.00 20.29 -1.22
C LYS A 332 5.48 20.11 -0.91
N LYS A 333 5.98 20.84 0.10
CA LYS A 333 7.38 20.76 0.54
C LYS A 333 7.78 19.33 0.92
N LEU A 334 6.96 18.65 1.72
CA LEU A 334 7.23 17.27 2.14
C LEU A 334 7.15 16.31 0.95
N MET A 335 6.13 16.46 0.10
CA MET A 335 5.96 15.61 -1.08
C MET A 335 7.14 15.76 -2.06
N ASP A 336 7.64 16.98 -2.27
CA ASP A 336 8.77 17.26 -3.17
C ASP A 336 10.11 16.80 -2.60
N GLU A 337 10.32 16.91 -1.28
CA GLU A 337 11.61 16.56 -0.61
C GLU A 337 11.82 15.05 -0.44
N GLN A 338 10.80 14.29 -0.04
CA GLN A 338 10.93 12.85 0.28
C GLN A 338 10.03 11.93 -0.56
N GLY A 339 9.14 12.46 -1.40
CA GLY A 339 8.24 11.67 -2.26
C GLY A 339 7.01 11.09 -1.57
N TYR A 340 6.79 11.40 -0.30
CA TYR A 340 5.63 11.00 0.49
C TYR A 340 5.30 12.03 1.57
N GLY A 341 4.09 11.97 2.11
CA GLY A 341 3.63 12.90 3.17
C GLY A 341 4.11 12.50 4.56
N ASN A 342 3.88 13.35 5.56
CA ASN A 342 4.11 12.98 6.96
C ASN A 342 2.85 12.33 7.53
N TYR A 343 2.98 11.10 8.03
CA TYR A 343 1.87 10.28 8.51
C TYR A 343 2.09 9.93 9.98
N ALA A 344 1.21 10.43 10.84
CA ALA A 344 1.30 10.23 12.28
C ALA A 344 0.09 9.46 12.80
N SER A 345 0.33 8.31 13.41
CA SER A 345 -0.68 7.58 14.18
C SER A 345 -1.08 8.40 15.40
N MET A 346 -2.39 8.45 15.66
CA MET A 346 -2.99 9.16 16.79
C MET A 346 -3.56 8.17 17.80
N ASP A 347 -3.70 8.60 19.04
CA ASP A 347 -4.36 7.82 20.08
C ASP A 347 -5.84 7.63 19.73
N MET A 348 -6.30 6.39 19.91
CA MET A 348 -7.68 5.97 19.66
C MET A 348 -8.45 5.69 20.96
N SER A 349 -7.78 5.84 22.10
CA SER A 349 -8.40 5.67 23.41
C SER A 349 -9.49 6.73 23.60
N ASP A 350 -10.63 6.31 24.15
CA ASP A 350 -11.75 7.18 24.51
C ASP A 350 -12.40 7.95 23.33
N LEU A 351 -12.19 7.50 22.08
CA LEU A 351 -12.88 8.09 20.93
C LEU A 351 -14.40 8.00 21.09
N PRO A 352 -15.15 9.08 20.82
CA PRO A 352 -16.60 9.05 20.90
C PRO A 352 -17.19 8.18 19.77
N PRO A 353 -18.41 7.67 19.93
CA PRO A 353 -19.05 6.85 18.91
C PRO A 353 -19.36 7.67 17.66
N PHE A 354 -18.65 7.37 16.58
CA PHE A 354 -18.98 7.89 15.26
C PHE A 354 -20.02 6.98 14.57
N TRP A 355 -20.74 7.53 13.61
CA TRP A 355 -21.67 6.79 12.78
C TRP A 355 -21.47 7.10 11.30
N LEU A 356 -21.87 6.17 10.45
CA LEU A 356 -21.81 6.28 9.00
C LEU A 356 -23.18 5.93 8.42
N ALA A 357 -23.68 6.78 7.53
CA ALA A 357 -24.85 6.47 6.71
C ALA A 357 -24.55 6.64 5.22
N TYR A 358 -25.14 5.80 4.38
CA TYR A 358 -24.93 5.86 2.94
C TYR A 358 -26.19 5.46 2.16
N LEU A 359 -26.30 5.95 0.93
CA LEU A 359 -27.42 5.65 0.04
C LEU A 359 -27.28 4.24 -0.54
N SER A 360 -28.36 3.45 -0.56
CA SER A 360 -28.35 2.12 -1.17
C SER A 360 -28.32 2.16 -2.70
N ASP A 361 -28.93 3.18 -3.30
CA ASP A 361 -28.95 3.44 -4.74
C ASP A 361 -28.80 4.95 -5.00
N PRO A 362 -27.56 5.46 -5.15
CA PRO A 362 -27.36 6.88 -5.39
C PRO A 362 -27.81 7.24 -6.81
N SER A 363 -28.82 8.12 -6.91
CA SER A 363 -29.29 8.64 -8.20
C SER A 363 -28.16 9.25 -9.04
N ASP A 364 -28.22 9.02 -10.36
CA ASP A 364 -27.31 9.51 -11.43
C ASP A 364 -27.08 11.03 -11.47
N SER A 365 -27.68 11.80 -10.56
CA SER A 365 -27.69 13.26 -10.51
C SER A 365 -26.35 13.88 -10.10
N GLY A 366 -25.35 13.09 -9.68
CA GLY A 366 -23.99 13.55 -9.37
C GLY A 366 -23.07 13.73 -10.60
N ARG A 367 -23.64 13.78 -11.81
CA ARG A 367 -22.92 13.91 -13.10
C ARG A 367 -22.09 15.19 -13.26
N ILE A 368 -22.18 16.13 -12.32
CA ILE A 368 -21.48 17.39 -12.39
C ILE A 368 -20.05 17.18 -11.92
N HIS A 369 -19.15 17.00 -12.89
CA HIS A 369 -17.71 16.99 -12.65
C HIS A 369 -17.30 18.29 -11.97
N SER A 370 -16.86 18.20 -10.72
CA SER A 370 -16.30 19.34 -10.02
C SER A 370 -15.02 19.79 -10.74
N ASN A 371 -14.99 20.99 -11.31
CA ASN A 371 -13.79 21.57 -11.92
C ASN A 371 -12.77 22.09 -10.89
N ILE A 372 -12.93 21.73 -9.61
CA ILE A 372 -12.09 22.19 -8.48
C ILE A 372 -10.61 21.93 -8.71
N ARG A 373 -10.25 20.79 -9.30
CA ARG A 373 -8.85 20.50 -9.62
C ARG A 373 -8.28 21.47 -10.66
N GLN A 374 -9.06 21.82 -11.69
CA GLN A 374 -8.64 22.81 -12.67
C GLN A 374 -8.52 24.20 -12.04
N ARG A 375 -9.51 24.61 -11.22
CA ARG A 375 -9.52 25.89 -10.49
C ARG A 375 -8.34 26.03 -9.54
N TRP A 376 -7.96 24.94 -8.87
CA TRP A 376 -6.77 24.89 -8.02
C TRP A 376 -5.47 24.99 -8.85
N LEU A 377 -5.37 24.25 -9.95
CA LEU A 377 -4.21 24.31 -10.85
C LEU A 377 -4.05 25.69 -11.50
N SER A 378 -5.14 26.40 -11.77
CA SER A 378 -5.12 27.80 -12.24
C SER A 378 -4.81 28.81 -11.13
N GLY A 379 -4.64 28.36 -9.88
CA GLY A 379 -4.31 29.23 -8.75
C GLY A 379 -5.45 30.15 -8.32
N GLU A 380 -6.71 29.75 -8.49
CA GLU A 380 -7.85 30.58 -8.12
C GLU A 380 -7.82 30.89 -6.60
N PRO A 381 -7.80 32.17 -6.20
CA PRO A 381 -7.58 32.56 -4.80
C PRO A 381 -8.55 31.92 -3.82
N VAL A 382 -9.85 31.85 -4.18
CA VAL A 382 -10.89 31.27 -3.32
C VAL A 382 -10.64 29.79 -3.05
N VAL A 383 -10.26 29.02 -4.08
CA VAL A 383 -10.00 27.58 -3.94
C VAL A 383 -8.72 27.35 -3.17
N VAL A 384 -7.64 28.08 -3.49
CA VAL A 384 -6.36 27.95 -2.79
C VAL A 384 -6.50 28.27 -1.31
N GLU A 385 -7.21 29.35 -0.97
CA GLU A 385 -7.41 29.76 0.43
C GLU A 385 -8.28 28.76 1.18
N ALA A 386 -9.31 28.23 0.54
CA ALA A 386 -10.12 27.19 1.14
C ALA A 386 -9.34 25.90 1.40
N MET A 387 -8.40 25.51 0.53
CA MET A 387 -7.50 24.37 0.77
C MET A 387 -6.58 24.58 1.98
N LYS A 388 -6.10 25.81 2.20
CA LYS A 388 -5.38 26.16 3.43
C LYS A 388 -6.28 26.07 4.66
N THR A 389 -7.50 26.60 4.56
CA THR A 389 -8.48 26.55 5.65
C THR A 389 -8.82 25.10 6.02
N PHE A 390 -8.95 24.17 5.07
CA PHE A 390 -9.11 22.74 5.36
C PHE A 390 -7.92 22.17 6.15
N ALA A 391 -6.70 22.57 5.81
CA ALA A 391 -5.49 22.15 6.50
C ALA A 391 -5.48 22.68 7.95
N GLU A 392 -5.84 23.94 8.17
CA GLU A 392 -5.96 24.56 9.50
C GLU A 392 -7.05 23.92 10.36
N LEU A 393 -8.23 23.64 9.78
CA LEU A 393 -9.31 22.91 10.47
C LEU A 393 -8.85 21.51 10.89
N THR A 394 -7.96 20.88 10.10
CA THR A 394 -7.39 19.58 10.42
C THR A 394 -6.40 19.65 11.57
N ASP A 395 -5.54 20.66 11.61
CA ASP A 395 -4.65 20.91 12.75
C ASP A 395 -5.44 21.17 14.03
N GLN A 396 -6.50 21.99 13.96
CA GLN A 396 -7.39 22.24 15.09
C GLN A 396 -8.10 20.97 15.56
N ALA A 397 -8.56 20.13 14.63
CA ALA A 397 -9.18 18.86 14.97
C ALA A 397 -8.19 17.88 15.62
N ARG A 398 -6.93 17.88 15.19
CA ARG A 398 -5.87 17.09 15.83
C ARG A 398 -5.72 17.49 17.30
N SER A 399 -5.68 18.79 17.59
CA SER A 399 -5.63 19.30 18.96
C SER A 399 -6.89 18.94 19.75
N ALA A 400 -8.08 19.13 19.17
CA ALA A 400 -9.34 18.79 19.83
C ALA A 400 -9.45 17.29 20.19
N ILE A 401 -8.98 16.40 19.32
CA ILE A 401 -8.92 14.95 19.62
C ILE A 401 -7.93 14.67 20.75
N LYS A 402 -6.76 15.30 20.73
CA LYS A 402 -5.73 15.13 21.77
C LYS A 402 -6.22 15.60 23.15
N ASP A 403 -6.92 16.73 23.17
CA ASP A 403 -7.45 17.35 24.39
C ASP A 403 -8.82 16.78 24.79
N ARG A 404 -9.36 15.83 23.99
CA ARG A 404 -10.67 15.17 24.18
C ARG A 404 -11.85 16.16 24.16
N ASP A 405 -11.71 17.26 23.44
CA ASP A 405 -12.77 18.24 23.22
C ASP A 405 -13.67 17.81 22.05
N TRP A 406 -14.60 16.89 22.35
CA TRP A 406 -15.53 16.34 21.37
C TRP A 406 -16.54 17.38 20.86
N THR A 407 -16.87 18.38 21.67
CA THR A 407 -17.75 19.48 21.28
C THR A 407 -17.08 20.33 20.21
N ARG A 408 -15.80 20.67 20.40
CA ARG A 408 -15.02 21.38 19.39
C ARG A 408 -14.84 20.54 18.13
N LEU A 409 -14.58 19.24 18.27
CA LEU A 409 -14.48 18.33 17.11
C LEU A 409 -15.77 18.32 16.28
N ALA A 410 -16.94 18.24 16.92
CA ALA A 410 -18.24 18.31 16.27
C ALA A 410 -18.42 19.61 15.46
N GLN A 411 -18.10 20.76 16.07
CA GLN A 411 -18.14 22.06 15.39
C GLN A 411 -17.21 22.12 14.18
N LEU A 412 -15.99 21.59 14.31
CA LEU A 412 -15.01 21.55 13.22
C LEU A 412 -15.50 20.65 12.07
N MET A 413 -16.18 19.54 12.36
CA MET A 413 -16.77 18.67 11.33
C MET A 413 -17.84 19.41 10.51
N ASP A 414 -18.72 20.17 11.17
CA ASP A 414 -19.72 20.99 10.47
C ASP A 414 -19.06 22.12 9.65
N GLN A 415 -18.06 22.81 10.21
CA GLN A 415 -17.31 23.84 9.49
C GLN A 415 -16.62 23.30 8.23
N ASN A 416 -16.06 22.10 8.32
CA ASN A 416 -15.46 21.41 7.18
C ASN A 416 -16.51 21.12 6.09
N PHE A 417 -17.70 20.67 6.47
CA PHE A 417 -18.78 20.46 5.50
C PHE A 417 -19.25 21.77 4.85
N GLU A 418 -19.47 22.84 5.63
CA GLU A 418 -19.91 24.14 5.09
C GLU A 418 -18.86 24.76 4.15
N LEU A 419 -17.57 24.67 4.51
CA LEU A 419 -16.48 25.10 3.64
C LEU A 419 -16.47 24.29 2.33
N ARG A 420 -16.73 22.98 2.40
CA ARG A 420 -16.81 22.16 1.20
C ARG A 420 -18.01 22.55 0.33
N ARG A 421 -19.16 22.80 0.95
CA ARG A 421 -20.39 23.24 0.27
C ARG A 421 -20.19 24.57 -0.46
N SER A 422 -19.47 25.51 0.13
CA SER A 422 -19.21 26.82 -0.50
C SER A 422 -18.35 26.72 -1.77
N ILE A 423 -17.41 25.76 -1.83
CA ILE A 423 -16.51 25.57 -2.97
C ILE A 423 -17.12 24.71 -4.07
N TYR A 424 -17.73 23.58 -3.67
CA TYR A 424 -18.25 22.58 -4.61
C TYR A 424 -19.66 22.89 -5.12
N THR A 425 -20.41 23.76 -4.43
CA THR A 425 -21.83 24.06 -4.66
C THR A 425 -22.77 22.86 -4.42
N ASP A 426 -24.05 23.18 -4.21
CA ASP A 426 -25.09 22.20 -3.88
C ASP A 426 -25.32 21.19 -5.02
N ASP A 427 -25.21 21.66 -6.26
CA ASP A 427 -25.40 20.84 -7.46
C ASP A 427 -24.34 19.73 -7.57
N CYS A 428 -23.09 20.03 -7.22
CA CYS A 428 -22.03 19.03 -7.25
C CYS A 428 -22.11 18.05 -6.07
N LEU A 429 -22.54 18.53 -4.90
CA LEU A 429 -22.74 17.66 -3.74
C LEU A 429 -23.94 16.73 -3.93
N GLY A 430 -24.94 17.15 -4.67
CA GLY A 430 -26.10 16.36 -5.03
C GLY A 430 -27.15 16.27 -3.91
N PRO A 431 -28.44 16.17 -4.27
CA PRO A 431 -29.56 16.29 -3.33
C PRO A 431 -29.58 15.18 -2.26
N GLY A 432 -29.16 13.96 -2.61
CA GLY A 432 -29.11 12.85 -1.65
C GLY A 432 -28.13 13.08 -0.49
N ASN A 433 -26.95 13.64 -0.78
CA ASN A 433 -25.96 13.95 0.25
C ASN A 433 -26.42 15.11 1.14
N LEU A 434 -27.01 16.16 0.56
CA LEU A 434 -27.56 17.29 1.30
C LEU A 434 -28.72 16.86 2.20
N ARG A 435 -29.59 15.97 1.73
CA ARG A 435 -30.70 15.42 2.53
C ARG A 435 -30.19 14.64 3.74
N MET A 436 -29.18 13.78 3.56
CA MET A 436 -28.56 13.06 4.68
C MET A 436 -27.96 14.00 5.73
N VAL A 437 -27.30 15.07 5.28
CA VAL A 437 -26.73 16.09 6.18
C VAL A 437 -27.82 16.84 6.95
N GLN A 438 -28.87 17.29 6.27
CA GLN A 438 -30.00 17.97 6.90
C GLN A 438 -30.69 17.09 7.94
N LEU A 439 -30.90 15.81 7.61
CA LEU A 439 -31.50 14.84 8.53
C LEU A 439 -30.67 14.69 9.81
N ALA A 440 -29.36 14.49 9.69
CA ALA A 440 -28.48 14.38 10.87
C ALA A 440 -28.51 15.62 11.77
N ARG A 441 -28.58 16.81 11.16
CA ARG A 441 -28.65 18.09 11.90
C ARG A 441 -29.94 18.26 12.69
N GLN A 442 -31.07 17.73 12.22
CA GLN A 442 -32.34 17.75 12.97
C GLN A 442 -32.23 17.03 14.32
N PHE A 443 -31.38 15.99 14.40
CA PHE A 443 -31.10 15.26 15.63
C PHE A 443 -29.93 15.84 16.43
N GLY A 444 -29.35 16.97 16.00
CA GLY A 444 -28.22 17.61 16.68
C GLY A 444 -26.88 16.88 16.50
N SER A 445 -26.75 16.03 15.49
CA SER A 445 -25.46 15.41 15.15
C SER A 445 -24.66 16.30 14.21
N ALA A 446 -23.39 16.50 14.51
CA ALA A 446 -22.44 17.02 13.53
C ALA A 446 -22.25 16.00 12.41
N VAL A 447 -22.08 16.47 11.18
CA VAL A 447 -22.06 15.60 10.01
C VAL A 447 -21.24 16.19 8.88
N LYS A 448 -20.55 15.32 8.15
CA LYS A 448 -19.86 15.69 6.91
C LYS A 448 -19.70 14.52 5.97
N LEU A 449 -19.11 14.77 4.81
CA LEU A 449 -18.77 13.73 3.84
C LEU A 449 -17.42 13.07 4.18
N PRO A 450 -17.34 11.72 4.29
CA PRO A 450 -16.09 11.00 4.54
C PRO A 450 -15.19 10.90 3.30
N GLY A 451 -15.69 11.24 2.10
CA GLY A 451 -14.91 11.47 0.88
C GLY A 451 -15.75 12.16 -0.19
N SER A 452 -15.65 11.79 -1.47
CA SER A 452 -16.21 12.64 -2.54
C SER A 452 -17.77 12.73 -2.61
N GLY A 453 -18.54 11.91 -1.88
CA GLY A 453 -20.01 11.83 -1.91
C GLY A 453 -20.56 10.42 -1.62
N GLY A 454 -21.87 10.27 -1.44
CA GLY A 454 -22.56 8.97 -1.35
C GLY A 454 -22.67 8.35 0.05
N ALA A 455 -21.95 8.93 1.00
CA ALA A 455 -22.06 8.62 2.42
C ALA A 455 -21.84 9.89 3.24
N VAL A 456 -22.31 9.86 4.47
CA VAL A 456 -22.06 10.85 5.51
C VAL A 456 -21.49 10.16 6.74
N VAL A 457 -20.56 10.84 7.41
CA VAL A 457 -20.02 10.45 8.71
C VAL A 457 -20.35 11.54 9.70
N GLY A 458 -20.73 11.16 10.91
CA GLY A 458 -21.08 12.13 11.93
C GLY A 458 -20.72 11.69 13.34
N LEU A 459 -20.84 12.67 14.22
CA LEU A 459 -20.61 12.57 15.65
C LEU A 459 -21.88 13.04 16.36
N CYS A 460 -22.53 12.12 17.08
CA CYS A 460 -23.72 12.41 17.86
C CYS A 460 -23.37 12.28 19.35
N PRO A 461 -23.33 13.39 20.10
CA PRO A 461 -23.04 13.34 21.54
C PRO A 461 -24.12 12.63 22.37
N ASP A 462 -25.37 12.65 21.89
CA ASP A 462 -26.54 12.11 22.59
C ASP A 462 -26.91 10.71 22.06
N GLN A 463 -26.69 9.68 22.88
CA GLN A 463 -26.98 8.30 22.52
C GLN A 463 -28.48 8.01 22.34
N ALA A 464 -29.38 8.72 23.03
CA ALA A 464 -30.81 8.51 22.85
C ALA A 464 -31.25 8.97 21.47
N ARG A 465 -30.79 10.16 21.05
CA ARG A 465 -31.03 10.71 19.71
C ARG A 465 -30.38 9.89 18.60
N LEU A 466 -29.28 9.19 18.89
CA LEU A 466 -28.64 8.29 17.91
C LEU A 466 -29.59 7.15 17.48
N VAL A 467 -30.41 6.64 18.39
CA VAL A 467 -31.39 5.57 18.08
C VAL A 467 -32.51 6.10 17.19
N GLU A 468 -33.07 7.26 17.53
CA GLU A 468 -34.11 7.93 16.73
C GLU A 468 -33.58 8.30 15.34
N MET A 469 -32.35 8.83 15.29
CA MET A 469 -31.68 9.18 14.04
C MET A 469 -31.48 7.95 13.16
N ARG A 470 -31.04 6.81 13.73
CA ARG A 470 -30.92 5.55 12.96
C ARG A 470 -32.23 5.20 12.27
N GLN A 471 -33.35 5.27 12.99
CA GLN A 471 -34.66 4.95 12.43
C GLN A 471 -35.03 5.93 11.30
N ALA A 472 -34.84 7.23 11.51
CA ALA A 472 -35.12 8.23 10.49
C ALA A 472 -34.28 8.05 9.21
N PHE A 473 -33.00 7.67 9.34
CA PHE A 473 -32.15 7.36 8.19
C PHE A 473 -32.64 6.12 7.44
N GLN A 474 -33.08 5.08 8.15
CA GLN A 474 -33.61 3.85 7.55
C GLN A 474 -34.93 4.10 6.83
N GLU A 475 -35.84 4.89 7.41
CA GLU A 475 -37.10 5.32 6.77
C GLU A 475 -36.84 6.19 5.52
N ALA A 476 -35.75 6.95 5.51
CA ALA A 476 -35.30 7.70 4.35
C ALA A 476 -34.59 6.85 3.27
N GLY A 477 -34.54 5.52 3.43
CA GLY A 477 -33.92 4.60 2.47
C GLY A 477 -32.38 4.56 2.52
N CYS A 478 -31.77 5.06 3.60
CA CYS A 478 -30.32 4.99 3.80
C CYS A 478 -29.95 3.77 4.64
N VAL A 479 -28.75 3.24 4.41
CA VAL A 479 -28.14 2.27 5.32
C VAL A 479 -27.41 3.02 6.41
N PHE A 480 -27.69 2.72 7.67
CA PHE A 480 -27.06 3.34 8.84
C PHE A 480 -26.24 2.32 9.62
N CYS A 481 -25.01 2.67 9.98
CA CYS A 481 -24.14 1.85 10.83
C CYS A 481 -23.38 2.70 11.86
N VAL A 482 -23.20 2.15 13.06
CA VAL A 482 -22.30 2.73 14.06
C VAL A 482 -20.90 2.26 13.71
N ILE A 483 -19.94 3.19 13.68
CA ILE A 483 -18.57 2.89 13.31
C ILE A 483 -17.90 2.09 14.42
N SER A 484 -17.25 1.00 14.03
CA SER A 484 -16.39 0.18 14.87
C SER A 484 -14.94 0.42 14.46
N PRO A 485 -14.21 1.30 15.17
CA PRO A 485 -12.81 1.60 14.86
C PRO A 485 -11.97 0.32 14.83
N TYR A 486 -11.10 0.19 13.83
CA TYR A 486 -10.14 -0.91 13.80
C TYR A 486 -8.87 -0.49 14.54
N ILE A 487 -8.59 -1.17 15.66
CA ILE A 487 -7.39 -0.93 16.46
C ILE A 487 -6.27 -1.84 15.94
N PRO A 488 -5.20 -1.29 15.34
CA PRO A 488 -4.08 -2.11 14.90
C PRO A 488 -3.43 -2.78 16.11
N SER A 489 -3.15 -4.07 16.01
CA SER A 489 -2.42 -4.78 17.07
C SER A 489 -1.03 -4.16 17.23
N ALA A 490 -0.55 -3.95 18.46
CA ALA A 490 0.76 -3.37 18.78
C ALA A 490 1.98 -4.23 18.35
N ARG A 491 1.85 -5.09 17.33
CA ARG A 491 2.92 -5.90 16.78
C ARG A 491 3.55 -5.17 15.59
N GLY A 492 4.58 -4.38 15.85
CA GLY A 492 5.35 -3.71 14.80
C GLY A 492 6.27 -2.58 15.26
N GLN A 493 6.35 -2.32 16.56
CA GLN A 493 7.47 -1.60 17.16
C GLN A 493 8.30 -2.61 17.93
N ASN A 494 9.20 -3.30 17.24
CA ASN A 494 10.42 -3.90 17.75
C ASN A 494 11.35 -4.13 16.57
#